data_AF-A0A919ZWP1-F1
#
_entry.id   AF-A0A919ZWP1-F1
#
_cell.length_a   1.000
_cell.length_b   1.000
_cell.length_c   1.000
_cell.angle_alpha   90.00
_cell.angle_beta   90.00
_cell.angle_gamma   90.00
#
_symmetry.space_group_name_H-M   'P 1'
#
loop_
_entity.id
_entity.type
_entity.pdbx_description
1 polymer ?
#
loop_
_entity_poly.entity_id
_entity_poly.type
_entity_poly.pdbx_seq_one_letter_code
_entity_poly.pdbx_strand_id
1 'polypeptide(L)'
;MLGARVFEKHVTLNRAWKGTDHSFALEPEGMRKFVRDIKRVSHMLNLNIDEDIGNEPVFKKLGKSLVAKKNIDIGSKISLDDLSGRIFFEQGVPVREAYFFLGKKAIKDIKKGDKISYHHFKTE
;
A
#
# COMPACT_ATOMS: atom_id res chain seq x y z
N MET A 1 6.69 18.32 8.05
CA MET A 1 6.45 17.67 6.76
C MET A 1 7.64 16.80 6.42
N LEU A 2 7.49 15.48 6.43
CA LEU A 2 8.56 14.51 6.14
C LEU A 2 8.70 14.23 4.63
N GLY A 3 8.61 15.28 3.80
CA GLY A 3 8.72 15.13 2.34
C GLY A 3 7.41 14.90 1.57
N ALA A 4 6.26 14.77 2.24
CA ALA A 4 4.96 14.71 1.55
C ALA A 4 4.76 15.92 0.62
N ARG A 5 4.15 15.69 -0.56
CA ARG A 5 3.85 16.73 -1.57
C ARG A 5 2.36 16.84 -1.90
N VAL A 6 1.60 15.83 -1.53
CA VAL A 6 0.16 15.73 -1.77
C VAL A 6 -0.52 15.46 -0.44
N PHE A 7 -1.64 16.13 -0.19
CA PHE A 7 -2.43 16.01 1.02
C PHE A 7 -3.89 15.78 0.66
N GLU A 8 -4.50 14.78 1.27
CA GLU A 8 -5.91 14.46 1.11
C GLU A 8 -6.58 14.48 2.49
N LYS A 9 -7.79 15.04 2.57
CA LYS A 9 -8.57 15.06 3.80
C LYS A 9 -10.07 15.10 3.49
N HIS A 10 -10.85 14.35 4.26
CA HIS A 10 -12.30 14.41 4.23
C HIS A 10 -12.79 15.80 4.67
N VAL A 11 -13.75 16.34 3.94
CA VAL A 11 -14.40 17.63 4.25
C VAL A 11 -15.92 17.44 4.33
N THR A 12 -16.56 18.24 5.18
CA THR A 12 -18.02 18.24 5.36
C THR A 12 -18.51 19.67 5.59
N LEU A 13 -19.79 19.94 5.33
CA LEU A 13 -20.41 21.21 5.73
C LEU A 13 -20.90 21.18 7.18
N ASN A 14 -21.19 19.99 7.70
CA ASN A 14 -21.67 19.78 9.06
C ASN A 14 -21.28 18.37 9.53
N ARG A 15 -20.62 18.26 10.68
CA ARG A 15 -20.19 16.96 11.25
C ARG A 15 -21.32 16.14 11.87
N ALA A 16 -22.45 16.78 12.20
CA ALA A 16 -23.62 16.14 12.79
C ALA A 16 -24.52 15.42 11.76
N TRP A 17 -24.22 15.54 10.47
CA TRP A 17 -24.95 14.82 9.43
C TRP A 17 -24.73 13.32 9.50
N LYS A 18 -25.74 12.56 9.05
CA LYS A 18 -25.70 11.10 9.04
C LYS A 18 -24.66 10.62 8.03
N GLY A 19 -23.78 9.74 8.49
CA GLY A 19 -22.73 9.11 7.68
C GLY A 19 -21.47 8.97 8.50
N THR A 20 -20.75 7.86 8.35
CA THR A 20 -19.56 7.55 9.16
C THR A 20 -18.49 8.64 9.04
N ASP A 21 -18.39 9.23 7.85
CA ASP A 21 -17.27 10.10 7.49
C ASP A 21 -17.45 11.55 7.93
N HIS A 22 -18.71 11.99 8.12
CA HIS A 22 -19.00 13.35 8.57
C HIS A 22 -18.39 13.63 9.95
N SER A 23 -18.44 12.66 10.85
CA SER A 23 -18.00 12.84 12.23
C SER A 23 -16.51 13.21 12.37
N PHE A 24 -15.66 12.81 11.43
CA PHE A 24 -14.20 13.06 11.45
C PHE A 24 -13.67 13.96 10.33
N ALA A 25 -14.55 14.40 9.43
CA ALA A 25 -14.21 15.33 8.35
C ALA A 25 -13.99 16.78 8.85
N LEU A 26 -13.26 17.58 8.07
CA LEU A 26 -13.06 19.00 8.34
C LEU A 26 -14.23 19.83 7.84
N GLU A 27 -14.74 20.71 8.69
CA GLU A 27 -15.64 21.79 8.28
C GLU A 27 -14.87 22.93 7.57
N PRO A 28 -15.54 23.89 6.91
CA PRO A 28 -14.87 24.91 6.11
C PRO A 28 -13.77 25.69 6.86
N GLU A 29 -13.98 25.98 8.14
CA GLU A 29 -12.95 26.64 8.97
C GLU A 29 -11.75 25.72 9.25
N GLY A 30 -12.01 24.44 9.53
CA GLY A 30 -10.98 23.43 9.71
C GLY A 30 -10.12 23.27 8.46
N MET A 31 -10.73 23.27 7.26
CA MET A 31 -9.99 23.18 6.00
C MET A 31 -9.12 24.42 5.75
N ARG A 32 -9.61 25.63 6.08
CA ARG A 32 -8.79 26.86 6.01
C ARG A 32 -7.57 26.79 6.93
N LYS A 33 -7.75 26.33 8.17
CA LYS A 33 -6.65 26.13 9.13
C LYS A 33 -5.66 25.08 8.63
N PHE A 34 -6.14 23.95 8.11
CA PHE A 34 -5.31 22.89 7.54
C PHE A 34 -4.39 23.41 6.42
N VAL A 35 -4.93 24.13 5.44
CA VAL A 35 -4.14 24.71 4.34
C VAL A 35 -3.13 25.75 4.84
N ARG A 36 -3.55 26.62 5.77
CA ARG A 36 -2.65 27.60 6.40
C ARG A 36 -1.47 26.91 7.08
N ASP A 37 -1.74 25.86 7.83
CA ASP A 37 -0.73 25.17 8.64
C ASP A 37 0.24 24.39 7.75
N ILE A 38 -0.22 23.70 6.70
CA ILE A 38 0.66 23.04 5.70
C ILE A 38 1.68 24.04 5.14
N LYS A 39 1.24 25.25 4.78
CA LYS A 39 2.13 26.29 4.23
C LYS A 39 3.15 26.81 5.25
N ARG A 40 2.85 26.73 6.54
CA ARG A 40 3.75 27.19 7.62
C ARG A 40 4.76 26.13 8.02
N VAL A 41 4.39 24.85 7.93
CA VAL A 41 5.22 23.74 8.40
C VAL A 41 6.60 23.72 7.73
N SER A 42 6.74 24.10 6.46
CA SER A 42 8.04 24.16 5.78
C SER A 42 9.04 25.12 6.45
N HIS A 43 8.55 26.18 7.09
CA HIS A 43 9.39 27.16 7.78
C HIS A 43 9.72 26.78 9.23
N MET A 44 8.97 25.83 9.80
CA MET A 44 9.07 25.46 11.22
C MET A 44 9.77 24.13 11.45
N LEU A 45 9.89 23.29 10.41
CA LEU A 45 10.37 21.93 10.56
C LEU A 45 11.87 21.80 10.28
N ASN A 46 12.62 21.33 11.27
CA ASN A 46 13.94 20.74 11.03
C ASN A 46 13.75 19.31 10.52
N LEU A 47 14.31 18.99 9.35
CA LEU A 47 14.15 17.68 8.73
C LEU A 47 15.11 16.69 9.37
N ASN A 48 14.57 15.74 10.12
CA ASN A 48 15.21 14.46 10.38
C ASN A 48 14.45 13.43 9.54
N ILE A 49 15.15 12.73 8.65
CA ILE A 49 14.57 11.66 7.86
C ILE A 49 14.41 10.47 8.80
N ASP A 50 13.17 10.07 9.04
CA ASP A 50 12.85 8.89 9.83
C ASP A 50 13.12 7.63 9.01
N GLU A 51 13.82 6.66 9.60
CA GLU A 51 14.16 5.38 8.96
C GLU A 51 12.91 4.51 8.73
N ASP A 52 11.81 4.79 9.44
CA ASP A 52 10.57 4.01 9.35
C ASP A 52 9.68 4.37 8.15
N ILE A 53 10.02 5.41 7.36
CA ILE A 53 9.24 5.80 6.18
C ILE A 53 9.22 4.66 5.15
N GLY A 54 8.03 4.12 4.86
CA GLY A 54 7.81 2.99 3.97
C GLY A 54 7.79 1.62 4.67
N ASN A 55 8.05 1.58 5.98
CA ASN A 55 8.07 0.38 6.82
C ASN A 55 7.03 0.42 7.97
N GLU A 56 6.13 1.39 7.93
CA GLU A 56 5.12 1.63 8.96
C GLU A 56 4.28 0.35 9.22
N PRO A 57 3.90 0.06 10.47
CA PRO A 57 3.16 -1.15 10.83
C PRO A 57 1.86 -1.36 10.04
N VAL A 58 1.24 -0.26 9.58
CA VAL A 58 0.04 -0.29 8.74
C VAL A 58 0.28 -1.01 7.41
N PHE A 59 1.48 -0.89 6.83
CA PHE A 59 1.82 -1.58 5.59
C PHE A 59 1.98 -3.08 5.78
N LYS A 60 2.36 -3.54 6.98
CA LYS A 60 2.36 -4.97 7.33
C LYS A 60 0.93 -5.48 7.55
N LYS A 61 0.11 -4.72 8.28
CA LYS A 61 -1.26 -5.11 8.64
C LYS A 61 -2.26 -5.06 7.48
N LEU A 62 -2.19 -4.03 6.65
CA LEU A 62 -3.15 -3.77 5.56
C LEU A 62 -2.55 -3.99 4.16
N GLY A 63 -1.23 -4.21 4.06
CA GLY A 63 -0.57 -4.44 2.79
C GLY A 63 -0.98 -5.77 2.16
N LYS A 64 -1.35 -5.71 0.88
CA LYS A 64 -1.68 -6.90 0.10
C LYS A 64 -0.43 -7.76 -0.09
N SER A 65 -0.59 -9.06 0.14
CA SER A 65 0.37 -10.08 -0.27
C SER A 65 0.08 -10.54 -1.70
N LEU A 66 1.13 -10.89 -2.42
CA LEU A 66 1.09 -11.38 -3.78
C LEU A 66 0.50 -12.79 -3.82
N VAL A 67 -0.48 -12.99 -4.70
CA VAL A 67 -1.15 -14.27 -4.93
C VAL A 67 -1.25 -14.58 -6.42
N ALA A 68 -1.38 -15.84 -6.78
CA ALA A 68 -1.61 -16.23 -8.17
C ALA A 68 -3.04 -15.86 -8.60
N LYS A 69 -3.18 -15.10 -9.69
CA LYS A 69 -4.48 -14.71 -10.27
C LYS A 69 -5.13 -15.86 -11.04
N LYS A 70 -4.32 -16.79 -11.56
CA LYS A 70 -4.71 -18.02 -12.25
C LYS A 70 -3.75 -19.15 -11.87
N ASN A 71 -4.01 -20.37 -12.33
CA ASN A 71 -3.06 -21.47 -12.15
C ASN A 71 -1.79 -21.18 -12.95
N ILE A 72 -0.64 -21.43 -12.34
CA ILE A 72 0.69 -21.23 -12.93
C ILE A 72 1.40 -22.57 -12.91
N ASP A 73 1.59 -23.13 -14.11
CA ASP A 73 2.23 -24.43 -14.26
C ASP A 73 3.75 -24.30 -14.12
N ILE A 74 4.40 -25.35 -13.63
CA ILE A 74 5.85 -25.46 -13.55
C ILE A 74 6.52 -25.14 -14.90
N GLY A 75 7.61 -24.37 -14.86
CA GLY A 75 8.36 -23.93 -16.03
C GLY A 75 7.78 -22.70 -16.74
N SER A 76 6.54 -22.29 -16.44
CA SER A 76 5.92 -21.10 -17.01
C SER A 76 6.63 -19.83 -16.57
N LYS A 77 6.78 -18.87 -17.49
CA LYS A 77 7.28 -17.53 -17.17
C LYS A 77 6.13 -16.68 -16.62
N ILE A 78 6.37 -16.00 -15.50
CA ILE A 78 5.37 -15.11 -14.89
C ILE A 78 5.36 -13.73 -15.54
N SER A 79 4.15 -13.22 -15.72
CA SER A 79 3.82 -11.85 -16.10
C SER A 79 2.95 -11.18 -15.02
N LEU A 80 2.73 -9.88 -15.13
CA LEU A 80 1.84 -9.14 -14.22
C LEU A 80 0.39 -9.69 -14.26
N ASP A 81 -0.05 -10.21 -15.40
CA ASP A 81 -1.39 -10.76 -15.56
C ASP A 81 -1.63 -12.08 -14.82
N ASP A 82 -0.55 -12.72 -14.37
CA ASP A 82 -0.59 -13.95 -13.57
C ASP A 82 -0.70 -13.67 -12.07
N LEU A 83 -0.54 -12.41 -11.66
CA LEU A 83 -0.42 -11.98 -10.28
C LEU A 83 -1.62 -11.14 -9.84
N SER A 84 -1.91 -11.21 -8.55
CA SER A 84 -2.92 -10.38 -7.88
C SER A 84 -2.49 -10.11 -6.44
N GLY A 85 -3.25 -9.27 -5.73
CA GLY A 85 -2.98 -8.90 -4.35
C GLY A 85 -4.17 -9.21 -3.43
N ARG A 86 -3.91 -9.89 -2.32
CA ARG A 86 -4.92 -10.17 -1.27
C ARG A 86 -4.36 -9.88 0.12
N ILE A 87 -5.21 -9.37 1.01
CA ILE A 87 -4.84 -9.12 2.42
C ILE A 87 -5.00 -10.43 3.19
N PHE A 88 -4.02 -10.74 4.03
CA PHE A 88 -4.02 -11.90 4.92
C PHE A 88 -3.72 -11.44 6.35
N PHE A 89 -3.98 -12.32 7.33
CA PHE A 89 -3.60 -12.07 8.72
C PHE A 89 -2.06 -11.98 8.87
N GLU A 90 -1.34 -12.91 8.24
CA GLU A 90 0.12 -12.87 8.10
C GLU A 90 0.50 -12.48 6.67
N GLN A 91 1.24 -11.38 6.55
CA GLN A 91 1.73 -10.86 5.28
C GLN A 91 2.74 -11.84 4.66
N GLY A 92 2.45 -12.30 3.45
CA GLY A 92 3.40 -12.97 2.57
C GLY A 92 4.23 -11.95 1.79
N VAL A 93 4.72 -12.33 0.61
CA VAL A 93 5.45 -11.41 -0.28
C VAL A 93 4.59 -10.17 -0.59
N PRO A 94 5.03 -8.95 -0.27
CA PRO A 94 4.29 -7.72 -0.58
C PRO A 94 4.07 -7.54 -2.09
N VAL A 95 2.92 -6.98 -2.49
CA VAL A 95 2.65 -6.69 -3.91
C VAL A 95 3.67 -5.75 -4.56
N ARG A 96 4.31 -4.87 -3.78
CA ARG A 96 5.37 -3.97 -4.25
C ARG A 96 6.61 -4.73 -4.74
N GLU A 97 6.77 -5.98 -4.33
CA GLU A 97 7.89 -6.88 -4.68
C GLU A 97 7.58 -7.74 -5.91
N ALA A 98 6.41 -7.55 -6.55
CA ALA A 98 6.01 -8.32 -7.73
C ALA A 98 7.06 -8.31 -8.85
N TYR A 99 7.78 -7.20 -9.03
CA TYR A 99 8.80 -7.05 -10.06
C TYR A 99 9.93 -8.08 -9.96
N PHE A 100 10.25 -8.58 -8.76
CA PHE A 100 11.27 -9.61 -8.58
C PHE A 100 10.88 -10.96 -9.20
N PHE A 101 9.59 -11.18 -9.44
CA PHE A 101 9.06 -12.44 -9.97
C PHE A 101 8.79 -12.39 -11.48
N LEU A 102 8.68 -11.19 -12.06
CA LEU A 102 8.37 -11.02 -13.47
C LEU A 102 9.48 -11.61 -14.35
N GLY A 103 9.09 -12.42 -15.32
CA GLY A 103 9.99 -13.12 -16.24
C GLY A 103 10.64 -14.39 -15.67
N LYS A 104 10.60 -14.62 -14.34
CA LYS A 104 11.11 -15.85 -13.72
C LYS A 104 10.23 -17.05 -14.08
N LYS A 105 10.85 -18.22 -14.14
CA LYS A 105 10.16 -19.50 -14.34
C LYS A 105 9.73 -20.10 -13.00
N ALA A 106 8.48 -20.54 -12.92
CA ALA A 106 8.00 -21.31 -11.79
C ALA A 106 8.73 -22.65 -11.69
N ILE A 107 9.09 -23.09 -10.48
CA ILE A 107 9.67 -24.42 -10.21
C ILE A 107 8.70 -25.39 -9.56
N LYS A 108 7.47 -24.92 -9.29
CA LYS A 108 6.36 -25.71 -8.76
C LYS A 108 5.07 -25.18 -9.36
N ASP A 109 4.06 -26.03 -9.44
CA ASP A 109 2.71 -25.60 -9.79
C ASP A 109 2.15 -24.73 -8.65
N ILE A 110 1.52 -23.61 -9.02
CA ILE A 110 0.89 -22.67 -8.09
C ILE A 110 -0.57 -22.54 -8.48
N LYS A 111 -1.50 -22.84 -7.57
CA LYS A 111 -2.92 -22.74 -7.88
C LYS A 111 -3.40 -21.31 -7.74
N LYS A 112 -4.47 -20.98 -8.47
CA LYS A 112 -5.17 -19.70 -8.35
C LYS A 112 -5.53 -19.43 -6.89
N GLY A 113 -5.13 -18.27 -6.39
CA GLY A 113 -5.39 -17.80 -5.04
C GLY A 113 -4.30 -18.16 -4.02
N ASP A 114 -3.37 -19.05 -4.37
CA ASP A 114 -2.25 -19.40 -3.50
C ASP A 114 -1.29 -18.21 -3.33
N LYS A 115 -0.67 -18.12 -2.14
CA LYS A 115 0.36 -17.11 -1.86
C LYS A 115 1.59 -17.37 -2.74
N ILE A 116 2.13 -16.30 -3.31
CA ILE A 116 3.43 -16.34 -3.97
C ILE A 116 4.53 -16.30 -2.90
N SER A 117 5.53 -17.17 -3.08
CA SER A 117 6.69 -17.30 -2.21
C SER A 117 7.96 -17.37 -3.04
N TYR A 118 9.10 -16.96 -2.46
CA TYR A 118 10.40 -17.01 -3.12
C TYR A 118 10.79 -18.42 -3.61
N HIS A 119 10.45 -19.47 -2.85
CA HIS A 119 10.72 -20.87 -3.21
C HIS A 119 9.89 -21.41 -4.38
N HIS A 120 8.96 -20.63 -4.94
CA HIS A 120 8.22 -21.01 -6.14
C HIS A 120 8.99 -20.69 -7.43
N PHE A 121 10.11 -19.96 -7.35
CA PHE A 121 10.87 -19.50 -8.51
C PHE A 121 12.35 -19.82 -8.39
N LYS A 122 13.02 -19.97 -9.53
CA LYS A 122 14.49 -20.00 -9.58
C LYS A 122 15.03 -18.60 -9.26
N THR A 123 15.89 -18.53 -8.25
CA THR A 123 16.92 -17.49 -8.18
C THR A 123 17.95 -17.82 -9.25
N GLU A 124 18.21 -16.85 -10.13
CA GLU A 124 19.41 -16.88 -10.98
C GLU A 124 20.59 -16.42 -10.13
#